data_AF-A0A971QCY6-F1
#
_entry.id   AF-A0A971QCY6-F1
#
_cell.length_a   1.000
_cell.length_b   1.000
_cell.length_c   1.000
_cell.angle_alpha   90.00
_cell.angle_beta   90.00
_cell.angle_gamma   90.00
#
_symmetry.space_group_name_H-M   'P 1'
#
loop_
_entity.id
_entity.type
_entity.pdbx_description
1 polymer ?
#
loop_
_entity_poly.entity_id
_entity_poly.type
_entity_poly.pdbx_seq_one_letter_code
_entity_poly.pdbx_strand_id
1 'polypeptide(L)' 'IGTPAAADALSEFAKTAPADMKVPVADARLLCAEQLLADGAKSEALALYKALNGSDQPTQVRVAAIKGMLAASTKK' A
#
# COMPACT_ATOMS: atom_id res chain seq x y z
N ILE A 1 -10.24 7.52 -2.59
CA ILE A 1 -9.38 6.38 -2.16
C ILE A 1 -8.30 6.97 -1.26
N GLY A 2 -7.89 6.28 -0.19
CA GLY A 2 -6.94 6.83 0.80
C GLY A 2 -7.44 7.00 2.23
N THR A 3 -8.61 6.47 2.58
CA THR A 3 -9.04 6.39 3.98
C THR A 3 -8.61 5.07 4.60
N PRO A 4 -8.51 4.97 5.95
CA PRO A 4 -8.26 3.69 6.62
C PRO A 4 -9.26 2.60 6.21
N ALA A 5 -10.55 2.94 6.11
CA ALA A 5 -11.58 2.00 5.67
C ALA A 5 -11.34 1.47 4.23
N ALA A 6 -10.86 2.31 3.32
CA ALA A 6 -10.51 1.87 1.97
C ALA A 6 -9.27 0.98 1.96
N ALA A 7 -8.26 1.29 2.78
CA ALA A 7 -7.07 0.48 2.96
C ALA A 7 -7.39 -0.93 3.48
N ASP A 8 -8.30 -1.03 4.45
CA ASP A 8 -8.77 -2.30 5.01
C ASP A 8 -9.55 -3.11 3.98
N ALA A 9 -10.53 -2.50 3.31
CA ALA A 9 -11.34 -3.18 2.29
C ALA A 9 -10.48 -3.73 1.14
N LEU A 10 -9.51 -2.95 0.66
CA LEU A 10 -8.59 -3.39 -0.38
C LEU A 10 -7.63 -4.48 0.11
N SER A 11 -7.22 -4.44 1.37
CA SER A 11 -6.34 -5.46 1.94
C SER A 11 -7.06 -6.79 2.17
N GLU A 12 -8.33 -6.76 2.57
CA GLU A 12 -9.17 -7.96 2.63
C GLU A 12 -9.41 -8.53 1.24
N PHE A 13 -9.78 -7.68 0.26
CA PHE A 13 -9.99 -8.13 -1.12
C PHE A 13 -8.71 -8.73 -1.73
N ALA A 14 -7.53 -8.19 -1.41
CA ALA A 14 -6.26 -8.72 -1.93
C ALA A 14 -6.00 -10.19 -1.55
N LYS A 15 -6.56 -10.68 -0.44
CA LYS A 15 -6.40 -12.09 0.00
C LYS A 15 -7.12 -13.08 -0.91
N THR A 16 -8.23 -12.66 -1.52
CA THR A 16 -9.11 -13.50 -2.35
C THR A 16 -9.17 -13.02 -3.80
N ALA A 17 -8.38 -12.01 -4.16
CA ALA A 17 -8.40 -11.40 -5.47
C ALA A 17 -8.05 -12.43 -6.58
N PRO A 18 -8.86 -12.51 -7.65
CA PRO A 18 -8.51 -13.33 -8.81
C PRO A 18 -7.22 -12.83 -9.46
N ALA A 19 -6.56 -13.68 -10.25
CA ALA A 19 -5.24 -13.39 -10.84
C ALA A 19 -5.19 -12.03 -11.56
N ASP A 20 -6.22 -11.73 -12.35
CA ASP A 20 -6.31 -10.49 -13.15
C ASP A 20 -6.50 -9.24 -12.28
N MET A 21 -6.93 -9.39 -11.03
CA MET A 21 -7.12 -8.29 -10.08
C MET A 21 -5.93 -8.09 -9.14
N LYS A 22 -4.92 -8.97 -9.15
CA LYS A 22 -3.75 -8.86 -8.26
C LYS A 22 -2.94 -7.56 -8.48
N VAL A 23 -2.78 -7.14 -9.73
CA VAL A 23 -2.07 -5.89 -10.06
C VAL A 23 -2.94 -4.66 -9.72
N PRO A 24 -4.20 -4.57 -10.18
CA PRO A 24 -5.08 -3.45 -9.82
C PRO A 24 -5.26 -3.25 -8.31
N VAL A 25 -5.40 -4.33 -7.52
CA VAL A 25 -5.55 -4.21 -6.06
C VAL A 25 -4.26 -3.73 -5.40
N ALA A 26 -3.09 -4.15 -5.89
CA ALA A 26 -1.81 -3.68 -5.39
C ALA A 26 -1.60 -2.18 -5.68
N ASP A 27 -1.94 -1.73 -6.89
CA ASP A 27 -1.87 -0.32 -7.27
C ASP A 27 -2.84 0.55 -6.43
N ALA A 28 -4.07 0.08 -6.23
CA ALA A 28 -5.03 0.78 -5.38
C ALA A 28 -4.57 0.89 -3.92
N ARG A 29 -3.91 -0.15 -3.39
CA ARG A 29 -3.32 -0.13 -2.04
C ARG A 29 -2.12 0.81 -1.94
N LEU A 30 -1.31 0.93 -3.00
CA LEU A 30 -0.23 1.94 -3.07
C LEU A 30 -0.79 3.36 -3.02
N LEU A 31 -1.80 3.66 -3.83
CA LEU A 31 -2.48 4.97 -3.82
C LEU A 31 -3.08 5.28 -2.45
N CYS A 32 -3.66 4.27 -1.78
CA CYS A 32 -4.14 4.44 -0.41
C CYS A 32 -3.00 4.82 0.55
N ALA A 33 -1.86 4.12 0.48
CA ALA A 33 -0.72 4.38 1.35
C ALA A 33 -0.11 5.78 1.10
N GLU A 34 -0.04 6.23 -0.16
CA GLU A 34 0.44 7.55 -0.52
C GLU A 34 -0.46 8.66 0.01
N GLN A 35 -1.78 8.50 -0.10
CA GLN A 35 -2.74 9.46 0.43
C GLN A 35 -2.70 9.51 1.97
N LEU A 36 -2.66 8.35 2.64
CA LEU A 36 -2.52 8.30 4.10
C LEU A 36 -1.23 8.99 4.57
N LEU A 37 -0.13 8.81 3.84
CA LEU A 37 1.12 9.50 4.13
C LEU A 37 1.00 11.03 3.93
N ALA A 38 0.33 11.48 2.87
CA ALA A 38 0.07 12.89 2.62
C ALA A 38 -0.80 13.53 3.72
N ASP A 39 -1.78 12.79 4.23
CA ASP A 39 -2.68 13.21 5.30
C ASP A 39 -2.02 13.14 6.70
N GLY A 40 -0.76 12.67 6.78
CA GLY A 40 0.00 12.57 8.02
C GLY A 40 -0.24 11.29 8.82
N ALA A 41 -1.08 10.38 8.33
CA ALA A 41 -1.33 9.05 8.89
C ALA A 41 -0.17 8.07 8.58
N LYS A 42 1.01 8.40 9.11
CA LYS A 42 2.28 7.71 8.80
C LYS A 42 2.29 6.24 9.22
N SER A 43 1.67 5.90 10.34
CA SER A 43 1.65 4.53 10.86
C SER A 43 0.86 3.60 9.96
N GLU A 44 -0.31 4.07 9.50
CA GLU A 44 -1.21 3.38 8.60
C GLU A 44 -0.59 3.23 7.21
N ALA A 45 0.02 4.30 6.69
CA ALA A 45 0.77 4.25 5.44
C ALA A 45 1.92 3.23 5.51
N LEU A 46 2.70 3.23 6.60
CA LEU A 46 3.79 2.26 6.81
C LEU A 46 3.28 0.81 6.86
N ALA A 47 2.13 0.55 7.48
CA ALA A 47 1.55 -0.78 7.54
C ALA A 47 1.21 -1.31 6.14
N LEU A 48 0.61 -0.47 5.28
CA LEU A 48 0.32 -0.81 3.89
C LEU A 48 1.59 -1.05 3.08
N TYR A 49 2.57 -0.16 3.15
CA TYR A 49 3.81 -0.34 2.40
C TYR A 49 4.55 -1.62 2.82
N LYS A 50 4.57 -1.97 4.11
CA LYS A 50 5.14 -3.24 4.57
C LYS A 50 4.40 -4.44 3.97
N ALA A 51 3.08 -4.41 3.93
CA ALA A 51 2.28 -5.48 3.33
C ALA A 51 2.49 -5.59 1.79
N LEU A 52 2.82 -4.50 1.12
CA LEU A 52 3.11 -4.44 -0.32
C LEU A 52 4.57 -4.76 -0.68
N ASN A 53 5.46 -4.88 0.31
CA ASN A 53 6.85 -5.29 0.10
C ASN A 53 7.06 -6.82 0.18
N GLY A 54 5.98 -7.61 0.18
CA GLY A 54 6.05 -9.08 0.18
C GLY A 54 6.56 -9.66 -1.15
N SER A 55 7.18 -10.84 -1.12
CA SER A 55 7.74 -11.53 -2.29
C SER A 55 6.70 -11.87 -3.37
N ASP A 56 5.44 -12.04 -2.98
CA ASP A 56 4.32 -12.34 -3.88
C ASP A 56 3.86 -11.15 -4.73
N GLN A 57 4.40 -9.96 -4.47
CA GLN A 57 4.07 -8.76 -5.22
C GLN A 57 4.99 -8.58 -6.43
N PRO A 58 4.49 -8.01 -7.54
CA PRO A 58 5.32 -7.62 -8.67
C PRO A 58 6.47 -6.69 -8.25
N THR A 59 7.60 -6.76 -8.95
CA THR A 59 8.80 -5.98 -8.61
C THR A 59 8.52 -4.48 -8.52
N GLN A 60 7.72 -3.93 -9.45
CA GLN A 60 7.37 -2.51 -9.44
C GLN A 60 6.59 -2.09 -8.17
N VAL A 61 5.71 -2.96 -7.66
CA VAL A 61 4.93 -2.71 -6.44
C VAL A 61 5.86 -2.68 -5.23
N ARG A 62 6.78 -3.64 -5.14
CA ARG A 62 7.77 -3.67 -4.04
C ARG A 62 8.67 -2.45 -4.05
N VAL A 63 9.14 -2.01 -5.22
CA VAL A 63 9.97 -0.80 -5.35
C VAL A 63 9.21 0.45 -4.90
N ALA A 64 7.96 0.61 -5.29
CA ALA A 64 7.11 1.71 -4.84
C ALA A 64 6.89 1.67 -3.32
N ALA A 65 6.63 0.48 -2.76
CA ALA A 65 6.48 0.29 -1.33
C ALA A 65 7.75 0.67 -0.54
N ILE A 66 8.94 0.28 -1.02
CA ILE A 66 10.22 0.67 -0.40
C ILE A 66 10.39 2.19 -0.40
N LYS A 67 10.11 2.86 -1.52
CA LYS A 67 10.16 4.33 -1.60
C LYS A 67 9.20 4.98 -0.60
N GLY A 68 7.98 4.46 -0.50
CA GLY A 68 6.97 4.91 0.46
C GLY A 68 7.40 4.73 1.92
N MET A 69 7.99 3.58 2.27
CA MET A 69 8.52 3.34 3.62
C MET A 69 9.63 4.34 3.99
N LEU A 70 10.53 4.65 3.05
CA LEU A 70 11.58 5.65 3.26
C LEU A 70 10.97 7.04 3.51
N ALA A 71 10.03 7.46 2.66
CA ALA A 71 9.34 8.74 2.79
C ALA A 71 8.57 8.88 4.13
N ALA A 72 7.95 7.79 4.59
CA ALA A 72 7.23 7.78 5.87
C ALA A 72 8.17 7.78 7.09
N SER A 73 9.38 7.23 6.94
CA SER A 73 10.40 7.15 8.00
C SER A 73 11.23 8.42 8.14
N THR A 74 11.29 9.27 7.11
CA THR A 74 11.96 10.56 7.20
C THR A 74 11.16 11.50 8.13
N LYS A 75 11.85 12.05 9.14
CA LYS A 75 11.34 13.18 9.93
C LYS A 75 11.28 14.40 9.01
N LYS A 76 10.09 15.01 8.87
CA LYS A 76 10.01 16.41 8.46
C LYS A 76 10.52 17.26 9.61
#